data_AF-A0A948W8Q2-F1
#
_entry.id   AF-A0A948W8Q2-F1
#
_cell.length_a   1.000
_cell.length_b   1.000
_cell.length_c   1.000
_cell.angle_alpha   90.00
_cell.angle_beta   90.00
_cell.angle_gamma   90.00
#
_symmetry.space_group_name_H-M   'P 1'
#
loop_
_entity.id
_entity.type
_entity.pdbx_description
1 polymer ?
#
loop_
_entity_poly.entity_id
_entity_poly.type
_entity_poly.pdbx_seq_one_letter_code
_entity_poly.pdbx_strand_id
1 'polypeptide(L)'
;MIQEIPLDHHDSRFFTKQLVATSSVLGTFGPIEILTQYLFLQEQARRCNDIDNLQVFEDHANSDRPNFWIIEDNQVVTALFPEGY
;
A
#
# COMPACT_ATOMS: atom_id res chain seq x y z
N MET A 1 -8.56 -13.72 -0.27
CA MET A 1 -9.22 -13.06 0.88
C MET A 1 -8.52 -11.73 1.11
N ILE A 2 -9.26 -10.66 1.37
CA ILE A 2 -8.74 -9.31 1.63
C ILE A 2 -8.83 -9.06 3.13
N GLN A 3 -7.80 -8.45 3.72
CA GLN A 3 -7.73 -8.12 5.13
C GLN A 3 -7.42 -6.64 5.32
N GLU A 4 -8.11 -6.00 6.26
CA GLU A 4 -7.86 -4.61 6.65
C GLU A 4 -6.57 -4.48 7.46
N ILE A 5 -5.79 -3.44 7.18
CA ILE A 5 -4.61 -3.08 7.96
C ILE A 5 -5.03 -1.97 8.93
N PRO A 6 -5.06 -2.22 10.25
CA PRO A 6 -5.46 -1.21 11.23
C PRO A 6 -4.53 0.00 11.18
N LEU A 7 -5.11 1.20 11.11
CA LEU A 7 -4.42 2.48 10.96
C LEU A 7 -4.29 3.24 12.29
N ASP A 8 -4.40 2.54 13.43
CA ASP A 8 -4.56 3.09 14.80
C ASP A 8 -3.34 3.86 15.36
N HIS A 9 -2.42 4.29 14.50
CA HIS A 9 -1.23 5.07 14.86
C HIS A 9 -1.56 6.55 15.01
N HIS A 10 -0.74 7.35 15.71
CA HIS A 10 -0.96 8.79 15.88
C HIS A 10 -1.06 9.58 14.55
N ASP A 11 -0.64 8.92 13.46
CA ASP A 11 -0.69 9.36 12.06
C ASP A 11 -2.04 9.06 11.36
N SER A 12 -3.06 8.53 12.06
CA SER A 12 -4.38 8.24 11.47
C SER A 12 -5.01 9.44 10.76
N ARG A 13 -4.67 10.66 11.20
CA ARG A 13 -5.18 11.91 10.63
C ARG A 13 -4.68 12.18 9.21
N PHE A 14 -3.64 11.48 8.77
CA PHE A 14 -3.09 11.57 7.41
C PHE A 14 -3.76 10.60 6.45
N PHE A 15 -4.51 9.62 6.94
CA PHE A 15 -5.22 8.67 6.08
C PHE A 15 -6.64 9.14 5.81
N THR A 16 -6.96 9.32 4.54
CA THR A 16 -8.30 9.66 4.06
C THR A 16 -9.08 8.44 3.59
N LYS A 17 -8.41 7.29 3.48
CA LYS A 17 -8.93 6.05 2.87
C LYS A 17 -8.51 4.82 3.66
N GLN A 18 -9.35 3.79 3.61
CA GLN A 18 -9.10 2.51 4.27
C GLN A 18 -7.98 1.75 3.53
N LEU A 19 -6.97 1.28 4.26
CA LEU A 19 -5.89 0.45 3.69
C LEU A 19 -6.22 -1.03 3.90
N VAL A 20 -6.28 -1.78 2.80
CA VAL A 20 -6.49 -3.23 2.81
C VAL A 20 -5.41 -3.93 1.99
N ALA A 21 -5.14 -5.19 2.30
CA ALA A 21 -4.19 -6.01 1.57
C ALA A 21 -4.74 -7.41 1.30
N THR A 22 -4.32 -8.00 0.19
CA THR A 22 -4.54 -9.45 -0.03
C THR A 22 -3.72 -10.27 0.96
N SER A 23 -4.22 -11.44 1.35
CA SER A 23 -3.50 -12.34 2.27
C SER A 23 -2.09 -12.69 1.78
N SER A 24 -1.88 -12.77 0.47
CA SER A 24 -0.58 -13.07 -0.14
C SER A 24 0.43 -11.95 0.12
N VAL A 25 0.05 -10.69 -0.18
CA VAL A 25 0.91 -9.52 0.07
C VAL A 25 1.15 -9.34 1.57
N LEU A 26 0.11 -9.49 2.38
CA LEU A 26 0.24 -9.40 3.83
C LEU A 26 1.17 -10.49 4.40
N GLY A 27 1.14 -11.70 3.86
CA GLY A 27 2.04 -12.79 4.25
C GLY A 27 3.50 -12.56 3.85
N THR A 28 3.74 -11.86 2.73
CA THR A 28 5.09 -11.60 2.21
C THR A 28 5.77 -10.39 2.87
N PHE A 29 5.06 -9.27 2.99
CA PHE A 29 5.62 -7.98 3.46
C PHE A 29 5.19 -7.61 4.89
N GLY A 30 4.08 -8.19 5.37
CA GLY A 30 3.52 -7.82 6.66
C GLY A 30 2.87 -6.43 6.67
N PRO A 31 2.09 -6.12 7.72
CA PRO A 31 1.29 -4.89 7.77
C PRO A 31 2.14 -3.62 7.89
N ILE A 32 3.28 -3.68 8.58
CA ILE A 32 4.14 -2.51 8.84
C ILE A 32 4.83 -2.03 7.57
N GLU A 33 5.33 -2.94 6.74
CA GLU A 33 5.99 -2.59 5.50
C GLU A 33 5.00 -1.96 4.52
N ILE A 34 3.83 -2.58 4.34
CA ILE A 34 2.75 -2.07 3.49
C ILE A 34 2.30 -0.68 3.96
N LEU A 35 2.12 -0.48 5.27
CA LEU A 35 1.77 0.82 5.84
C LEU A 35 2.84 1.87 5.58
N THR A 36 4.11 1.51 5.70
CA THR A 36 5.25 2.41 5.46
C THR A 36 5.27 2.86 4.00
N GLN A 37 5.05 1.93 3.07
CA GLN A 37 4.97 2.24 1.64
C GLN A 37 3.78 3.17 1.34
N TYR A 38 2.62 2.91 1.94
CA TYR A 38 1.46 3.78 1.77
C TYR A 38 1.69 5.20 2.31
N LEU A 39 2.32 5.34 3.48
CA LEU A 39 2.69 6.64 4.04
C LEU A 39 3.66 7.40 3.13
N PHE A 40 4.62 6.70 2.52
CA PHE A 40 5.53 7.29 1.55
C PHE A 40 4.76 7.84 0.34
N LEU A 41 3.79 7.10 -0.19
CA LEU A 41 2.92 7.60 -1.27
C LEU A 41 2.16 8.84 -0.84
N GLN A 42 1.48 8.83 0.30
CA GLN A 42 0.72 9.99 0.77
C GLN A 42 1.58 11.26 0.85
N GLU A 43 2.83 11.13 1.32
CA GLU A 43 3.77 12.24 1.36
C GLU A 43 4.23 12.70 -0.05
N GLN A 44 4.42 11.78 -1.00
CA GLN A 44 4.73 12.12 -2.39
C GLN A 44 3.56 12.82 -3.07
N ALA A 45 2.32 12.34 -2.88
CA ALA A 45 1.10 12.96 -3.43
C ALA A 45 0.96 14.40 -2.95
N ARG A 46 1.21 14.63 -1.65
CA ARG A 46 1.18 15.96 -1.04
C ARG A 46 2.23 16.91 -1.64
N ARG A 47 3.40 16.38 -2.03
CA ARG A 47 4.49 17.18 -2.63
C ARG A 47 4.28 17.46 -4.11
N CYS A 48 3.74 16.50 -4.85
CA CYS A 48 3.60 16.55 -6.30
C CYS A 48 2.20 17.01 -6.77
N ASN A 49 1.27 17.27 -5.83
CA ASN A 49 -0.15 17.58 -6.07
C ASN A 49 -0.94 16.47 -6.80
N ASP A 50 -0.36 15.28 -6.99
CA ASP A 50 -1.05 14.12 -7.55
C ASP A 50 -0.24 12.84 -7.32
N ILE A 51 -0.92 11.69 -7.32
CA ILE A 51 -0.33 10.35 -7.45
C ILE A 51 -1.21 9.53 -8.39
N ASP A 52 -0.57 8.82 -9.32
CA ASP A 52 -1.29 7.89 -10.19
C ASP A 52 -1.99 6.81 -9.37
N ASN A 53 -3.22 6.45 -9.77
CA ASN A 53 -4.07 5.46 -9.09
C ASN A 53 -3.42 4.07 -8.91
N LEU A 54 -2.32 3.79 -9.60
CA LEU A 54 -1.54 2.55 -9.51
C LEU A 54 -0.08 2.88 -9.20
N GLN A 55 0.43 2.36 -8.07
CA GLN A 55 1.82 2.50 -7.68
C GLN A 55 2.46 1.11 -7.55
N VAL A 56 3.60 0.91 -8.21
CA VAL A 56 4.35 -0.35 -8.21
C VAL A 56 5.52 -0.22 -7.24
N PHE A 57 5.65 -1.17 -6.33
CA PHE A 57 6.76 -1.25 -5.39
C PHE A 57 7.70 -2.38 -5.78
N GLU A 58 8.97 -2.01 -6.00
CA GLU A 58 10.05 -2.92 -6.31
C GLU A 58 11.00 -3.02 -5.11
N ASP A 59 11.24 -4.24 -4.62
CA ASP A 59 12.24 -4.47 -3.57
C ASP A 59 13.62 -4.61 -4.22
N HIS A 60 14.30 -3.48 -4.44
CA HIS A 60 15.65 -3.48 -5.00
C HIS A 60 16.70 -4.14 -4.08
N ALA A 61 16.40 -4.34 -2.79
CA ALA A 61 17.29 -5.04 -1.87
C ALA A 61 17.15 -6.57 -1.97
N ASN A 62 16.03 -7.06 -2.50
CA ASN A 62 15.78 -8.48 -2.71
C ASN A 62 15.04 -8.72 -4.03
N SER A 63 15.80 -8.90 -5.11
CA SER A 63 15.27 -9.11 -6.46
C SER A 63 14.43 -10.38 -6.63
N ASP A 64 14.49 -11.32 -5.67
CA ASP A 64 13.69 -12.54 -5.70
C ASP A 64 12.29 -12.33 -5.07
N ARG A 65 12.05 -11.18 -4.41
CA ARG A 65 10.73 -10.84 -3.89
C ARG A 65 9.86 -10.25 -5.00
N PRO A 66 8.60 -10.72 -5.13
CA PRO A 66 7.69 -10.20 -6.14
C PRO A 66 7.30 -8.75 -5.85
N ASN A 67 7.22 -7.93 -6.90
CA ASN A 67 6.70 -6.58 -6.80
C ASN A 67 5.21 -6.62 -6.42
N PHE A 68 4.78 -5.72 -5.53
CA PHE A 68 3.36 -5.54 -5.23
C PHE A 68 2.88 -4.15 -5.64
N TRP A 69 1.59 -4.05 -5.86
CA TRP A 69 0.90 -2.84 -6.29
C TRP A 69 0.10 -2.27 -5.13
N ILE A 70 0.08 -0.95 -5.03
CA ILE A 70 -0.90 -0.21 -4.25
C ILE A 70 -1.83 0.49 -5.24
N ILE A 71 -3.11 0.16 -5.15
CA ILE A 71 -4.16 0.72 -6.01
C ILE A 71 -5.11 1.53 -5.16
N GLU A 72 -5.37 2.76 -5.58
CA GLU A 72 -6.37 3.62 -4.96
C GLU A 72 -7.68 3.59 -5.75
N ASP A 73 -8.76 3.16 -5.11
CA ASP A 73 -10.11 3.19 -5.67
C ASP A 73 -11.09 3.83 -4.68
N ASN A 74 -11.67 4.97 -5.06
CA ASN A 74 -12.67 5.70 -4.29
C ASN A 74 -12.26 5.93 -2.82
N GLN A 75 -12.70 5.06 -1.90
CA GLN A 75 -12.50 5.15 -0.45
C GLN A 75 -11.53 4.09 0.11
N VAL A 76 -10.99 3.22 -0.75
CA VAL A 76 -10.16 2.08 -0.36
C VAL A 76 -8.84 2.10 -1.13
N VAL A 77 -7.77 1.81 -0.42
CA VAL A 77 -6.43 1.60 -0.96
C VAL A 77 -6.09 0.13 -0.77
N THR A 78 -5.81 -0.57 -1.87
CA THR A 78 -5.60 -2.03 -1.87
C THR A 78 -4.16 -2.35 -2.22
N ALA A 79 -3.49 -3.12 -1.37
CA ALA A 79 -2.19 -3.73 -1.65
C ALA A 79 -2.36 -5.17 -2.18
N LEU A 80 -1.91 -5.43 -3.41
CA LEU A 80 -2.03 -6.74 -4.08
C LEU A 80 -0.83 -7.04 -4.98
N PHE A 81 -0.58 -8.32 -5.25
CA PHE A 81 0.33 -8.71 -6.32
C PHE A 81 -0.34 -8.51 -7.69
N PRO A 82 0.42 -8.28 -8.78
CA PRO A 82 -0.14 -8.12 -10.13
C PRO A 82 -1.09 -9.27 -10.54
N GLU A 83 -0.80 -10.49 -10.11
CA GLU A 83 -1.61 -11.69 -10.36
C GLU A 83 -2.97 -11.70 -9.63
N GLY A 84 -3.13 -10.82 -8.63
CA GLY A 84 -4.34 -10.67 -7.84
C GLY A 84 -5.30 -9.58 -8.34
N TYR A 85 -4.98 -8.90 -9.44
CA TYR A 85 -5.85 -7.96 -10.14
C TYR A 85 -6.74 -8.70 -11.15
#